data_AF-A0A957C784-F1
#
_entry.id   AF-A0A957C784-F1
#
_cell.length_a   1.000
_cell.length_b   1.000
_cell.length_c   1.000
_cell.angle_alpha   90.00
_cell.angle_beta   90.00
_cell.angle_gamma   90.00
#
_symmetry.space_group_name_H-M   'P 1'
#
loop_
_entity.id
_entity.type
_entity.pdbx_description
1 polymer ?
#
loop_
_entity_poly.entity_id
_entity_poly.type
_entity_poly.pdbx_seq_one_letter_code
_entity_poly.pdbx_strand_id
1 'polypeptide(L)'
;MSKAKVAVVVDSTAYIPPALVAQYNIHVIPQILNWEGSSLRDDVDIKPDAFYARLATAKEMPTTSQPSAGEFHEFFSKVAETADSIVAVLISKSLSGTQASAQAASDMMGDYPVEIVDSESAAMGLGYMALAAARAAEAGADYQEAAAAARALVKGMRVLFVVDTLEFLHRGGRIGGAQRLIGSMLSIKPILHLVGGKIEPLASVRTKKKALAHLMDVAKEEMGGKSGVKAAVIHAAAADDARSLHAQLSEILNPEEMHIVELSPVVGAHVGPKALGVVFYAA
;
A
#
# COMPACT_ATOMS: atom_id res chain seq x y z
N MET A 1 29.23 8.60 8.64
CA MET A 1 28.15 9.31 7.94
C MET A 1 27.40 10.13 8.97
N SER A 2 26.96 11.35 8.65
CA SER A 2 26.17 12.16 9.58
C SER A 2 24.83 11.47 9.87
N LYS A 3 24.40 11.47 11.13
CA LYS A 3 23.10 10.97 11.57
C LYS A 3 21.98 11.72 10.84
N ALA A 4 20.98 11.01 10.32
CA ALA A 4 19.81 11.65 9.71
C ALA A 4 18.96 12.32 10.81
N LYS A 5 18.32 13.46 10.53
CA LYS A 5 17.41 14.07 11.51
C LYS A 5 16.13 13.25 11.70
N VAL A 6 15.54 12.80 10.59
CA VAL A 6 14.29 12.04 10.57
C VAL A 6 14.48 10.81 9.69
N ALA A 7 14.23 9.62 10.22
CA ALA A 7 14.11 8.40 9.42
C ALA A 7 12.64 8.15 9.08
N VAL A 8 12.37 7.82 7.81
CA VAL A 8 11.04 7.39 7.39
C VAL A 8 10.98 5.87 7.39
N VAL A 9 9.99 5.33 8.09
CA VAL A 9 9.70 3.90 8.16
C VAL A 9 8.36 3.63 7.47
N VAL A 10 8.30 2.52 6.74
CA VAL A 10 7.06 1.95 6.19
C VAL A 10 7.02 0.45 6.46
N ASP A 11 5.84 -0.15 6.37
CA ASP A 11 5.73 -1.61 6.25
C ASP A 11 5.76 -2.06 4.78
N SER A 12 5.98 -3.36 4.54
CA SER A 12 6.15 -3.92 3.19
C SER A 12 4.97 -3.72 2.23
N THR A 13 3.81 -3.27 2.73
CA THR A 13 2.65 -2.98 1.88
C THR A 13 2.69 -1.61 1.20
N ALA A 14 3.78 -0.85 1.35
CA ALA A 14 3.96 0.48 0.74
C ALA A 14 4.26 0.45 -0.77
N TYR A 15 4.94 -0.61 -1.23
CA TYR A 15 5.37 -0.82 -2.62
C TYR A 15 6.12 0.35 -3.26
N ILE A 16 6.89 1.10 -2.48
CA ILE A 16 7.72 2.19 -2.99
C ILE A 16 8.79 1.59 -3.93
N PRO A 17 8.98 2.14 -5.14
CA PRO A 17 10.03 1.69 -6.05
C PRO A 17 11.41 1.63 -5.36
N PRO A 18 12.21 0.56 -5.54
CA PRO A 18 13.48 0.38 -4.83
C PRO A 18 14.47 1.54 -4.99
N ALA A 19 14.48 2.20 -6.16
CA ALA A 19 15.30 3.38 -6.38
C ALA A 19 14.94 4.55 -5.45
N LEU A 20 13.65 4.75 -5.17
CA LEU A 20 13.19 5.80 -4.25
C LEU A 20 13.42 5.39 -2.79
N VAL A 21 13.26 4.10 -2.45
CA VAL A 21 13.63 3.58 -1.13
C VAL A 21 15.10 3.87 -0.84
N ALA A 22 15.99 3.58 -1.80
CA ALA A 22 17.42 3.84 -1.68
C ALA A 22 17.74 5.35 -1.64
N GLN A 23 17.13 6.15 -2.53
CA GLN A 23 17.34 7.59 -2.61
C GLN A 23 17.04 8.28 -1.27
N TYR A 24 15.89 7.97 -0.68
CA TYR A 24 15.43 8.61 0.55
C TYR A 24 15.79 7.84 1.83
N ASN A 25 16.57 6.76 1.71
CA ASN A 25 16.91 5.85 2.81
C ASN A 25 15.67 5.46 3.65
N ILE A 26 14.59 5.04 2.97
CA ILE A 26 13.35 4.61 3.62
C ILE A 26 13.56 3.20 4.20
N HIS A 27 13.22 3.03 5.47
CA HIS A 27 13.34 1.77 6.16
C HIS A 27 12.04 0.97 6.04
N VAL A 28 12.11 -0.29 5.58
CA VAL A 28 10.94 -1.14 5.35
C VAL A 28 10.91 -2.29 6.35
N ILE A 29 9.87 -2.36 7.18
CA ILE A 29 9.61 -3.53 8.04
C ILE A 29 8.73 -4.55 7.30
N PRO A 30 9.16 -5.81 7.13
CA PRO A 30 8.38 -6.79 6.41
C PRO A 30 7.19 -7.27 7.23
N GLN A 31 6.00 -7.27 6.65
CA GLN A 31 4.86 -8.03 7.16
C GLN A 31 5.13 -9.54 7.03
N ILE A 32 4.29 -10.38 7.64
CA ILE A 32 4.49 -11.83 7.65
C ILE A 32 3.42 -12.53 6.82
N LEU A 33 3.87 -13.41 5.92
CA LEU A 33 3.04 -14.38 5.21
C LEU A 33 3.17 -15.74 5.90
N ASN A 34 2.05 -16.31 6.33
CA ASN A 34 2.00 -17.65 6.91
C ASN A 34 1.44 -18.64 5.88
N TRP A 35 2.23 -19.66 5.51
CA TRP A 35 1.85 -20.61 4.48
C TRP A 35 2.43 -22.00 4.72
N GLU A 36 1.57 -23.02 4.84
CA GLU A 36 1.94 -24.44 5.03
C GLU A 36 2.92 -24.62 6.20
N GLY A 37 2.59 -24.03 7.35
CA GLY A 37 3.39 -24.11 8.58
C GLY A 37 4.67 -23.26 8.61
N SER A 38 4.93 -22.48 7.56
CA SER A 38 6.07 -21.53 7.52
C SER A 38 5.61 -20.09 7.68
N SER A 39 6.40 -19.28 8.40
CA SER A 39 6.25 -17.82 8.47
C SER A 39 7.37 -17.16 7.67
N LEU A 40 7.00 -16.41 6.65
CA LEU A 40 7.89 -15.84 5.65
C LEU A 40 7.77 -14.32 5.67
N ARG A 41 8.89 -13.60 5.74
CA ARG A 41 8.90 -12.14 5.64
C ARG A 41 8.57 -11.72 4.22
N ASP A 42 7.57 -10.85 4.11
CA ASP A 42 7.03 -10.36 2.85
C ASP A 42 8.08 -9.60 2.03
N ASP A 43 8.21 -9.96 0.75
CA ASP A 43 9.23 -9.45 -0.17
C ASP A 43 10.68 -9.60 0.35
N VAL A 44 10.93 -10.49 1.31
CA VAL A 44 12.28 -10.82 1.81
C VAL A 44 12.53 -12.31 1.65
N ASP A 45 11.73 -13.15 2.31
CA ASP A 45 11.86 -14.61 2.25
C ASP A 45 11.05 -15.20 1.08
N ILE A 46 10.04 -14.47 0.60
CA ILE A 46 9.21 -14.85 -0.54
C ILE A 46 8.89 -13.64 -1.43
N LYS A 47 9.16 -13.80 -2.72
CA LYS A 47 8.96 -12.78 -3.76
C LYS A 47 7.61 -12.96 -4.49
N PRO A 48 7.08 -11.90 -5.13
CA PRO A 48 5.77 -11.96 -5.80
C PRO A 48 5.66 -13.08 -6.84
N ASP A 49 6.68 -13.27 -7.68
CA ASP A 49 6.74 -14.30 -8.71
C ASP A 49 6.57 -15.73 -8.13
N ALA A 50 7.36 -16.06 -7.10
CA ALA A 50 7.28 -17.33 -6.39
C ALA A 50 5.93 -17.52 -5.69
N PHE A 51 5.41 -16.44 -5.08
CA PHE A 51 4.11 -16.45 -4.42
C PHE A 51 2.96 -16.74 -5.37
N TYR A 52 2.83 -15.99 -6.46
CA TYR A 52 1.71 -16.15 -7.39
C TYR A 52 1.80 -17.49 -8.15
N ALA A 53 3.01 -17.98 -8.46
CA ALA A 53 3.21 -19.31 -9.01
C ALA A 53 2.74 -20.41 -8.03
N ARG A 54 3.10 -20.30 -6.75
CA ARG A 54 2.66 -21.23 -5.70
C ARG A 54 1.14 -21.13 -5.47
N LEU A 55 0.58 -19.93 -5.48
CA LEU A 55 -0.85 -19.67 -5.24
C LEU A 55 -1.75 -20.35 -6.29
N ALA A 56 -1.28 -20.40 -7.54
CA ALA A 56 -2.05 -20.96 -8.65
C ALA A 56 -2.37 -22.46 -8.50
N THR A 57 -1.57 -23.20 -7.73
CA THR A 57 -1.73 -24.65 -7.51
C THR A 57 -1.94 -25.01 -6.03
N ALA A 58 -2.10 -24.00 -5.17
CA ALA A 58 -2.18 -24.18 -3.73
C ALA A 58 -3.47 -24.90 -3.31
N LYS A 59 -3.31 -25.86 -2.39
CA LYS A 59 -4.45 -26.52 -1.71
C LYS A 59 -4.81 -25.83 -0.41
N GLU A 60 -3.79 -25.34 0.29
CA GLU A 60 -3.92 -24.51 1.48
C GLU A 60 -3.61 -23.07 1.11
N MET A 61 -4.51 -22.16 1.50
CA MET A 61 -4.38 -20.75 1.15
C MET A 61 -3.59 -20.02 2.24
N PRO A 62 -2.73 -19.06 1.87
CA PRO A 62 -1.92 -18.35 2.84
C PRO A 62 -2.78 -17.45 3.72
N THR A 63 -2.27 -17.17 4.91
CA THR A 63 -2.75 -16.09 5.77
C THR A 63 -1.62 -15.08 6.01
N THR A 64 -1.93 -13.96 6.64
CA THR A 64 -0.96 -12.92 6.92
C THR A 64 -1.05 -12.49 8.38
N SER A 65 0.06 -12.03 8.94
CA SER A 65 0.09 -11.37 10.24
C SER A 65 0.97 -10.13 10.18
N GLN A 66 0.67 -9.19 11.08
CA GLN A 66 1.54 -8.05 11.30
C GLN A 66 2.84 -8.45 12.01
N PRO A 67 3.91 -7.65 11.89
CA PRO A 67 5.03 -7.75 12.82
C PRO A 67 4.54 -7.54 14.25
N SER A 68 5.12 -8.28 15.19
CA SER A 68 4.89 -8.13 16.62
C SER A 68 5.46 -6.80 17.13
N ALA A 69 5.00 -6.38 18.33
CA ALA A 69 5.58 -5.22 18.99
C ALA A 69 7.08 -5.41 19.31
N GLY A 70 7.50 -6.64 19.62
CA GLY A 70 8.93 -6.95 19.83
C GLY A 70 9.77 -6.75 18.57
N GLU A 71 9.29 -7.27 17.43
CA GLU A 71 9.96 -7.07 16.13
C GLU A 71 10.02 -5.59 15.73
N PHE A 72 8.93 -4.83 15.96
CA PHE A 72 8.94 -3.38 15.75
C PHE A 72 9.92 -2.66 16.66
N HIS A 73 10.01 -3.04 17.94
CA HIS A 73 10.93 -2.42 18.88
C HIS A 73 12.39 -2.66 18.48
N GLU A 74 12.74 -3.90 18.10
CA GLU A 74 14.07 -4.22 17.55
C GLU A 74 14.37 -3.42 16.29
N PHE A 75 13.38 -3.33 15.39
CA PHE A 75 13.50 -2.57 14.15
C PHE A 75 13.70 -1.06 14.39
N PHE A 76 12.87 -0.44 15.23
CA PHE A 76 13.00 0.98 15.60
C PHE A 76 14.30 1.26 16.34
N SER A 77 14.72 0.38 17.25
CA SER A 77 16.02 0.48 17.93
C SER A 77 17.17 0.52 16.92
N LYS A 78 17.11 -0.32 15.89
CA LYS A 78 18.14 -0.35 14.85
C LYS A 78 18.17 0.93 14.01
N VAL A 79 16.99 1.46 13.66
CA VAL A 79 16.87 2.72 12.92
C VAL A 79 17.35 3.92 13.76
N ALA A 80 17.08 3.89 15.07
CA ALA A 80 17.47 4.94 16.00
C ALA A 80 18.99 5.11 16.15
N GLU A 81 19.79 4.09 15.83
CA GLU A 81 21.25 4.19 15.75
C GLU A 81 21.70 5.24 14.73
N THR A 82 20.92 5.47 13.66
CA THR A 82 21.28 6.35 12.54
C THR A 82 20.38 7.57 12.36
N ALA A 83 19.35 7.74 13.20
CA ALA A 83 18.43 8.88 13.13
C ALA A 83 18.04 9.48 14.49
N ASP A 84 17.71 10.77 14.54
CA ASP A 84 17.27 11.44 15.78
C ASP A 84 15.78 11.24 16.09
N SER A 85 14.99 10.83 15.09
CA SER A 85 13.56 10.58 15.20
C SER A 85 13.07 9.65 14.08
N ILE A 86 11.92 9.04 14.27
CA ILE A 86 11.27 8.17 13.29
C ILE A 86 9.88 8.70 12.94
N VAL A 87 9.54 8.73 11.66
CA VAL A 87 8.17 8.86 11.16
C VAL A 87 7.78 7.56 10.48
N ALA A 88 6.86 6.81 11.10
CA ALA A 88 6.39 5.53 10.60
C ALA A 88 5.04 5.69 9.88
N VAL A 89 5.04 5.63 8.56
CA VAL A 89 3.81 5.68 7.73
C VAL A 89 3.39 4.26 7.40
N LEU A 90 2.29 3.80 8.01
CA LEU A 90 1.91 2.39 8.01
C LEU A 90 0.54 2.15 7.37
N ILE A 91 0.30 0.91 6.95
CA ILE A 91 -0.98 0.47 6.38
C ILE A 91 -2.14 0.83 7.31
N SER A 92 -3.28 1.18 6.69
CA SER A 92 -4.53 1.50 7.38
C SER A 92 -4.80 0.60 8.59
N LYS A 93 -5.09 1.22 9.74
CA LYS A 93 -5.49 0.50 10.96
C LYS A 93 -6.78 -0.31 10.79
N SER A 94 -7.59 0.02 9.78
CA SER A 94 -8.79 -0.73 9.44
C SER A 94 -8.49 -2.01 8.65
N LEU A 95 -7.28 -2.16 8.09
CA LEU A 95 -6.85 -3.34 7.34
C LEU A 95 -5.94 -4.27 8.17
N SER A 96 -5.14 -3.69 9.08
CA SER A 96 -4.16 -4.43 9.88
C SER A 96 -3.97 -3.86 11.28
N GLY A 97 -3.58 -4.73 12.23
CA GLY A 97 -3.10 -4.34 13.56
C GLY A 97 -1.66 -3.81 13.58
N THR A 98 -1.01 -3.63 12.43
CA THR A 98 0.39 -3.16 12.31
C THR A 98 0.65 -1.87 13.09
N GLN A 99 -0.26 -0.90 13.04
CA GLN A 99 -0.12 0.35 13.80
C GLN A 99 -0.18 0.14 15.31
N ALA A 100 -1.00 -0.81 15.78
CA ALA A 100 -1.07 -1.12 17.21
C ALA A 100 0.24 -1.76 17.70
N SER A 101 0.83 -2.67 16.91
CA SER A 101 2.16 -3.23 17.21
C SER A 101 3.23 -2.14 17.23
N ALA A 102 3.22 -1.25 16.23
CA ALA A 102 4.17 -0.14 16.14
C ALA A 102 4.00 0.84 17.32
N GLN A 103 2.78 1.13 17.74
CA GLN A 103 2.53 2.01 18.88
C GLN A 103 3.05 1.40 20.18
N ALA A 104 2.77 0.12 20.43
CA ALA A 104 3.31 -0.57 21.58
C ALA A 104 4.86 -0.57 21.59
N ALA A 105 5.48 -0.72 20.41
CA ALA A 105 6.93 -0.61 20.28
C ALA A 105 7.45 0.81 20.50
N SER A 106 6.75 1.84 20.01
CA SER A 106 7.05 3.25 20.26
C SER A 106 7.06 3.55 21.76
N ASP A 107 6.08 3.04 22.51
CA ASP A 107 6.02 3.23 23.96
C ASP A 107 7.21 2.58 24.68
N MET A 108 7.77 1.50 24.12
CA MET A 108 9.00 0.84 24.63
C MET A 108 10.28 1.62 24.32
N MET A 109 10.27 2.56 23.37
CA MET A 109 11.44 3.37 22.99
C MET A 109 11.74 4.53 23.97
N GLY A 110 10.90 4.73 25.00
CA GLY A 110 11.06 5.80 25.99
C GLY A 110 10.89 7.19 25.38
N ASP A 111 11.85 8.08 25.62
CA ASP A 111 11.81 9.48 25.13
C ASP A 111 12.25 9.63 23.66
N TYR A 112 12.62 8.54 22.97
CA TYR A 112 13.02 8.61 21.56
C TYR A 112 11.80 8.92 20.68
N PRO A 113 11.82 10.00 19.87
CA PRO A 113 10.64 10.40 19.10
C PRO A 113 10.31 9.42 17.98
N VAL A 114 9.15 8.76 18.10
CA VAL A 114 8.54 7.94 17.04
C VAL A 114 7.12 8.43 16.79
N GLU A 115 6.88 8.93 15.58
CA GLU A 115 5.57 9.42 15.16
C GLU A 115 4.93 8.43 14.20
N ILE A 116 3.80 7.85 14.61
CA ILE A 116 3.06 6.89 13.79
C ILE A 116 1.97 7.60 13.01
N VAL A 117 1.96 7.38 11.70
CA VAL A 117 0.98 7.94 10.77
C VAL A 117 0.11 6.81 10.23
N ASP A 118 -1.19 6.90 10.52
CA ASP A 118 -2.20 6.11 9.85
C ASP A 118 -2.37 6.61 8.42
N SER A 119 -1.95 5.82 7.43
CA SER A 119 -2.11 6.20 6.03
C SER A 119 -3.58 6.20 5.57
N GLU A 120 -4.48 5.53 6.32
CA GLU A 120 -5.82 5.17 5.84
C GLU A 120 -5.80 4.55 4.43
N SER A 121 -4.69 3.92 4.06
CA SER A 121 -4.43 3.42 2.73
C SER A 121 -3.64 2.11 2.77
N ALA A 122 -3.35 1.57 1.60
CA ALA A 122 -2.38 0.52 1.35
C ALA A 122 -1.68 0.81 0.01
N ALA A 123 -0.73 -0.05 -0.37
CA ALA A 123 0.00 0.05 -1.62
C ALA A 123 0.64 1.44 -1.82
N MET A 124 0.79 1.88 -3.08
CA MET A 124 1.35 3.21 -3.38
C MET A 124 0.55 4.37 -2.81
N GLY A 125 -0.69 4.18 -2.34
CA GLY A 125 -1.39 5.23 -1.60
C GLY A 125 -0.70 5.54 -0.27
N LEU A 126 -0.26 4.49 0.45
CA LEU A 126 0.66 4.62 1.59
C LEU A 126 2.04 5.10 1.11
N GLY A 127 2.58 4.47 0.06
CA GLY A 127 3.91 4.76 -0.47
C GLY A 127 4.11 6.25 -0.80
N TYR A 128 3.13 6.90 -1.41
CA TYR A 128 3.19 8.34 -1.70
C TYR A 128 3.16 9.22 -0.45
N MET A 129 2.45 8.82 0.60
CA MET A 129 2.46 9.54 1.88
C MET A 129 3.84 9.44 2.55
N ALA A 130 4.46 8.27 2.49
CA ALA A 130 5.83 8.07 2.97
C ALA A 130 6.85 8.89 2.16
N LEU A 131 6.70 8.94 0.83
CA LEU A 131 7.54 9.79 -0.02
C LEU A 131 7.36 11.28 0.29
N ALA A 132 6.15 11.72 0.65
CA ALA A 132 5.93 13.10 1.10
C ALA A 132 6.66 13.41 2.41
N ALA A 133 6.59 12.52 3.41
CA ALA A 133 7.36 12.64 4.64
C ALA A 133 8.87 12.65 4.38
N ALA A 134 9.35 11.77 3.51
CA ALA A 134 10.78 11.67 3.17
C ALA A 134 11.30 12.93 2.47
N ARG A 135 10.53 13.49 1.53
CA ARG A 135 10.87 14.75 0.85
C ARG A 135 10.88 15.94 1.82
N ALA A 136 9.93 15.99 2.76
CA ALA A 136 9.92 17.02 3.80
C ALA A 136 11.15 16.92 4.71
N ALA A 137 11.49 15.70 5.15
CA ALA A 137 12.69 15.44 5.95
C ALA A 137 13.99 15.81 5.22
N GLU A 138 14.11 15.47 3.94
CA GLU A 138 15.25 15.87 3.09
C GLU A 138 15.35 17.39 2.94
N ALA A 139 14.21 18.09 2.86
CA ALA A 139 14.14 19.55 2.84
C ALA A 139 14.44 20.21 4.21
N GLY A 140 14.73 19.41 5.25
CA GLY A 140 15.14 19.89 6.57
C GLY A 140 14.02 20.04 7.59
N ALA A 141 12.81 19.58 7.27
CA ALA A 141 11.67 19.55 8.19
C ALA A 141 11.96 18.64 9.40
N ASP A 142 11.37 18.96 10.55
CA ASP A 142 11.39 18.05 11.69
C ASP A 142 10.40 16.88 11.54
N TYR A 143 10.38 15.97 12.52
CA TYR A 143 9.56 14.76 12.45
C TYR A 143 8.05 15.06 12.50
N GLN A 144 7.62 16.14 13.18
CA GLN A 144 6.22 16.52 13.27
C GLN A 144 5.76 17.10 11.92
N GLU A 145 6.58 17.95 11.31
CA GLU A 145 6.36 18.52 9.98
C GLU A 145 6.38 17.44 8.89
N ALA A 146 7.32 16.49 8.94
CA ALA A 146 7.38 15.36 8.01
C ALA A 146 6.14 14.45 8.13
N ALA A 147 5.69 14.17 9.37
CA ALA A 147 4.45 13.43 9.59
C ALA A 147 3.22 14.22 9.13
N ALA A 148 3.19 15.54 9.31
CA ALA A 148 2.14 16.39 8.80
C ALA A 148 2.07 16.38 7.26
N ALA A 149 3.21 16.33 6.57
CA ALA A 149 3.27 16.20 5.11
C ALA A 149 2.63 14.90 4.63
N ALA A 150 2.86 13.77 5.32
CA ALA A 150 2.18 12.51 5.02
C ALA A 150 0.66 12.61 5.26
N ARG A 151 0.24 13.15 6.41
CA ARG A 151 -1.18 13.29 6.79
C ARG A 151 -1.97 14.20 5.84
N ALA A 152 -1.33 15.24 5.31
CA ALA A 152 -1.96 16.17 4.39
C ALA A 152 -2.50 15.48 3.13
N LEU A 153 -1.86 14.39 2.69
CA LEU A 153 -2.26 13.66 1.49
C LEU A 153 -3.43 12.67 1.72
N VAL A 154 -3.75 12.32 2.97
CA VAL A 154 -4.75 11.28 3.28
C VAL A 154 -6.10 11.54 2.62
N LYS A 155 -6.64 12.75 2.75
CA LYS A 155 -7.96 13.11 2.20
C LYS A 155 -7.98 13.16 0.66
N GLY A 156 -6.87 13.55 0.05
CA GLY A 156 -6.73 13.69 -1.40
C GLY A 156 -6.36 12.39 -2.11
N MET A 157 -5.87 11.39 -1.38
CA MET A 157 -5.42 10.13 -1.95
C MET A 157 -6.59 9.30 -2.48
N ARG A 158 -6.39 8.68 -3.64
CA ARG A 158 -7.29 7.68 -4.20
C ARG A 158 -6.55 6.38 -4.41
N VAL A 159 -7.19 5.28 -4.02
CA VAL A 159 -6.82 3.92 -4.39
C VAL A 159 -8.07 3.25 -4.91
N LEU A 160 -8.11 3.02 -6.22
CA LEU A 160 -9.23 2.37 -6.91
C LEU A 160 -8.73 1.08 -7.55
N PHE A 161 -9.44 -0.02 -7.41
CA PHE A 161 -8.97 -1.30 -7.91
C PHE A 161 -10.10 -2.27 -8.25
N VAL A 162 -9.74 -3.26 -9.04
CA VAL A 162 -10.58 -4.40 -9.40
C VAL A 162 -9.88 -5.68 -8.98
N VAL A 163 -10.66 -6.70 -8.63
CA VAL A 163 -10.19 -8.05 -8.32
C VAL A 163 -10.86 -9.04 -9.25
N ASP A 164 -10.24 -10.21 -9.47
CA ASP A 164 -10.86 -11.24 -10.31
C ASP A 164 -12.05 -11.90 -9.61
N THR A 165 -11.92 -12.09 -8.29
CA THR A 165 -12.94 -12.63 -7.38
C THR A 165 -12.86 -11.93 -6.02
N LEU A 166 -14.01 -11.79 -5.34
CA LEU A 166 -14.08 -11.28 -3.96
C LEU A 166 -13.67 -12.32 -2.92
N GLU A 167 -13.47 -13.58 -3.31
CA GLU A 167 -13.18 -14.69 -2.39
C GLU A 167 -11.94 -14.44 -1.53
N PHE A 168 -10.85 -13.92 -2.11
CA PHE A 168 -9.63 -13.62 -1.37
C PHE A 168 -9.87 -12.58 -0.27
N LEU A 169 -10.58 -11.49 -0.62
CA LEU A 169 -10.89 -10.43 0.33
C LEU A 169 -11.82 -10.92 1.43
N HIS A 170 -12.80 -11.75 1.07
CA HIS A 170 -13.75 -12.34 1.99
C HIS A 170 -13.05 -13.28 2.99
N ARG A 171 -12.28 -14.25 2.48
CA ARG A 171 -11.52 -15.21 3.30
C ARG A 171 -10.50 -14.51 4.18
N GLY A 172 -9.85 -13.47 3.66
CA GLY A 172 -8.91 -12.64 4.42
C GLY A 172 -9.58 -11.74 5.46
N GLY A 173 -10.91 -11.57 5.42
CA GLY A 173 -11.66 -10.72 6.34
C GLY A 173 -11.52 -9.21 6.09
N ARG A 174 -10.87 -8.80 5.00
CA ARG A 174 -10.59 -7.39 4.65
C ARG A 174 -11.54 -6.83 3.58
N ILE A 175 -12.56 -7.60 3.19
CA ILE A 175 -13.54 -7.21 2.18
C ILE A 175 -14.36 -5.95 2.51
N GLY A 176 -14.44 -5.57 3.79
CA GLY A 176 -15.14 -4.36 4.22
C GLY A 176 -16.59 -4.31 3.73
N GLY A 177 -17.03 -3.13 3.27
CA GLY A 177 -18.38 -2.95 2.77
C GLY A 177 -18.70 -3.75 1.51
N ALA A 178 -17.70 -4.32 0.82
CA ALA A 178 -17.91 -5.21 -0.33
C ALA A 178 -18.46 -6.59 0.06
N GLN A 179 -18.55 -6.89 1.36
CA GLN A 179 -19.27 -8.06 1.87
C GLN A 179 -20.72 -8.13 1.32
N ARG A 180 -21.36 -6.98 1.09
CA ARG A 180 -22.73 -6.89 0.53
C ARG A 180 -22.86 -7.41 -0.90
N LEU A 181 -21.75 -7.57 -1.61
CA LEU A 181 -21.71 -8.08 -2.98
C LEU A 181 -21.54 -9.60 -3.03
N ILE A 182 -21.25 -10.26 -1.90
CA ILE A 182 -21.17 -11.73 -1.86
C ILE A 182 -22.56 -12.31 -2.16
N GLY A 183 -22.62 -13.25 -3.10
CA GLY A 183 -23.87 -13.89 -3.52
C GLY A 183 -24.69 -13.08 -4.52
N SER A 184 -24.30 -11.84 -4.84
CA SER A 184 -24.84 -11.12 -6.00
C SER A 184 -24.40 -11.81 -7.30
N MET A 185 -25.27 -11.82 -8.33
CA MET A 185 -25.14 -12.65 -9.54
C MET A 185 -23.69 -12.79 -10.04
N LEU A 186 -23.24 -14.04 -10.24
CA LEU A 186 -21.91 -14.55 -10.66
C LEU A 186 -21.19 -13.85 -11.84
N SER A 187 -21.75 -12.78 -12.41
CA SER A 187 -21.29 -12.14 -13.65
C SER A 187 -20.92 -10.66 -13.50
N ILE A 188 -20.84 -10.12 -12.28
CA ILE A 188 -20.39 -8.75 -12.04
C ILE A 188 -18.92 -8.71 -11.61
N LYS A 189 -18.20 -7.71 -12.13
CA LYS A 189 -16.85 -7.31 -11.75
C LYS A 189 -16.97 -6.08 -10.86
N PRO A 190 -16.72 -6.21 -9.55
CA PRO A 190 -16.78 -5.08 -8.62
C PRO A 190 -15.60 -4.14 -8.88
N ILE A 191 -15.88 -2.86 -8.72
CA ILE A 191 -14.89 -1.80 -8.65
C ILE A 191 -14.87 -1.33 -7.21
N LEU A 192 -13.70 -1.38 -6.61
CA LEU A 192 -13.48 -1.15 -5.19
C LEU A 192 -12.60 0.09 -5.01
N HIS A 193 -12.71 0.70 -3.85
CA HIS A 193 -11.82 1.78 -3.43
C HIS A 193 -11.53 1.74 -1.94
N LEU A 194 -10.53 2.50 -1.51
CA LEU A 194 -10.30 2.79 -0.09
C LEU A 194 -11.00 4.09 0.31
N VAL A 195 -11.84 4.03 1.34
CA VAL A 195 -12.51 5.17 1.96
C VAL A 195 -12.39 5.05 3.48
N GLY A 196 -11.82 6.06 4.13
CA GLY A 196 -11.59 6.03 5.58
C GLY A 196 -10.77 4.81 6.02
N GLY A 197 -9.81 4.38 5.20
CA GLY A 197 -9.01 3.19 5.46
C GLY A 197 -9.66 1.84 5.18
N LYS A 198 -10.91 1.79 4.71
CA LYS A 198 -11.67 0.55 4.49
C LYS A 198 -11.90 0.28 3.01
N ILE A 199 -11.97 -0.99 2.64
CA ILE A 199 -12.40 -1.41 1.30
C ILE A 199 -13.91 -1.22 1.18
N GLU A 200 -14.31 -0.37 0.24
CA GLU A 200 -15.71 -0.11 -0.10
C GLU A 200 -15.97 -0.36 -1.59
N PRO A 201 -17.19 -0.79 -1.96
CA PRO A 201 -17.63 -0.81 -3.35
C PRO A 201 -17.87 0.60 -3.87
N LEU A 202 -17.25 0.89 -5.01
CA LEU A 202 -17.50 2.09 -5.78
C LEU A 202 -18.60 1.84 -6.83
N ALA A 203 -18.47 0.76 -7.58
CA ALA A 203 -19.39 0.42 -8.68
C ALA A 203 -19.38 -1.08 -9.00
N SER A 204 -20.26 -1.52 -9.89
CA SER A 204 -20.30 -2.89 -10.40
C SER A 204 -20.63 -2.91 -11.88
N VAL A 205 -19.80 -3.58 -12.67
CA VAL A 205 -19.95 -3.69 -14.13
C VAL A 205 -19.82 -5.13 -14.58
N ARG A 206 -20.12 -5.47 -15.83
CA ARG A 206 -20.15 -6.88 -16.30
C ARG A 206 -18.81 -7.45 -16.76
N THR A 207 -17.83 -6.60 -17.07
CA THR A 207 -16.60 -7.04 -17.76
C THR A 207 -15.39 -6.30 -17.23
N LYS A 208 -14.22 -6.95 -17.24
CA LYS A 208 -12.94 -6.32 -16.87
C LYS A 208 -12.67 -5.05 -17.67
N LYS A 209 -12.88 -5.07 -18.99
CA LYS A 209 -12.69 -3.88 -19.86
C LYS A 209 -13.49 -2.67 -19.39
N LYS A 210 -14.79 -2.85 -19.10
CA LYS A 210 -15.64 -1.77 -18.53
C LYS A 210 -15.18 -1.33 -17.15
N ALA A 211 -14.63 -2.25 -16.34
CA ALA A 211 -14.16 -1.92 -15.00
C ALA A 211 -12.91 -1.03 -15.07
N LEU A 212 -11.96 -1.38 -15.93
CA LEU A 212 -10.76 -0.57 -16.17
C LEU A 212 -11.08 0.79 -16.80
N ALA A 213 -12.03 0.83 -17.75
CA ALA A 213 -12.53 2.09 -18.30
C ALA A 213 -13.07 3.01 -17.19
N HIS A 214 -13.85 2.46 -16.28
CA HIS A 214 -14.38 3.24 -15.16
C HIS A 214 -13.31 3.72 -14.17
N LEU A 215 -12.25 2.93 -13.92
CA LEU A 215 -11.09 3.42 -13.14
C LEU A 215 -10.46 4.67 -13.79
N MET A 216 -10.31 4.65 -15.12
CA MET A 216 -9.76 5.76 -15.88
C MET A 216 -10.72 6.96 -15.92
N ASP A 217 -12.03 6.72 -16.05
CA ASP A 217 -13.05 7.78 -16.04
C ASP A 217 -13.02 8.55 -14.72
N VAL A 218 -12.97 7.84 -13.58
CA VAL A 218 -12.87 8.47 -12.25
C VAL A 218 -11.57 9.25 -12.10
N ALA A 219 -10.43 8.67 -12.53
CA ALA A 219 -9.15 9.36 -12.48
C ALA A 219 -9.17 10.64 -13.33
N LYS A 220 -9.74 10.58 -14.53
CA LYS A 220 -9.88 11.73 -15.43
C LYS A 220 -10.79 12.81 -14.86
N GLU A 221 -11.92 12.41 -14.28
CA GLU A 221 -12.87 13.33 -13.66
C GLU A 221 -12.23 14.07 -12.48
N GLU A 222 -11.51 13.35 -11.63
CA GLU A 222 -10.93 13.94 -10.42
C GLU A 222 -9.62 14.71 -10.67
N MET A 223 -8.81 14.29 -11.65
CA MET A 223 -7.45 14.82 -11.86
C MET A 223 -7.22 15.49 -13.21
N GLY A 224 -8.12 15.35 -14.17
CA GLY A 224 -7.98 15.92 -15.50
C GLY A 224 -7.77 17.43 -15.47
N GLY A 225 -6.68 17.91 -16.07
CA GLY A 225 -6.34 19.32 -16.14
C GLY A 225 -5.72 19.90 -14.85
N LYS A 226 -5.50 19.10 -13.80
CA LYS A 226 -4.74 19.53 -12.62
C LYS A 226 -3.24 19.42 -12.87
N SER A 227 -2.47 20.31 -12.26
CA SER A 227 -1.01 20.21 -12.13
C SER A 227 -0.65 19.38 -10.89
N GLY A 228 0.62 18.98 -10.74
CA GLY A 228 1.07 18.28 -9.53
C GLY A 228 0.53 16.85 -9.40
N VAL A 229 -0.04 16.28 -10.47
CA VAL A 229 -0.63 14.94 -10.42
C VAL A 229 0.46 13.89 -10.31
N LYS A 230 0.30 12.99 -9.35
CA LYS A 230 1.15 11.81 -9.16
C LYS A 230 0.26 10.58 -9.13
N ALA A 231 0.68 9.52 -9.83
CA ALA A 231 -0.16 8.35 -10.04
C ALA A 231 0.64 7.04 -10.04
N ALA A 232 0.02 5.93 -9.66
CA ALA A 232 0.62 4.62 -9.82
C ALA A 232 -0.40 3.61 -10.33
N VAL A 233 0.08 2.61 -11.07
CA VAL A 233 -0.67 1.40 -11.38
C VAL A 233 -0.16 0.29 -10.46
N ILE A 234 -1.08 -0.35 -9.74
CA ILE A 234 -0.79 -1.46 -8.83
C ILE A 234 -1.36 -2.74 -9.42
N HIS A 235 -0.64 -3.86 -9.36
CA HIS A 235 -1.14 -5.14 -9.90
C HIS A 235 -0.69 -6.37 -9.12
N ALA A 236 -1.44 -7.46 -9.20
CA ALA A 236 -1.07 -8.78 -8.69
C ALA A 236 -0.92 -9.76 -9.86
N ALA A 237 0.31 -10.12 -10.27
CA ALA A 237 0.56 -11.01 -11.41
C ALA A 237 -0.22 -10.64 -12.69
N ALA A 238 -0.26 -9.35 -13.05
CA ALA A 238 -0.98 -8.83 -14.22
C ALA A 238 -0.18 -7.75 -14.96
N ALA A 239 1.11 -8.00 -15.17
CA ALA A 239 2.05 -7.02 -15.70
C ALA A 239 1.66 -6.44 -17.08
N ASP A 240 1.12 -7.27 -17.99
CA ASP A 240 0.67 -6.80 -19.31
C ASP A 240 -0.52 -5.82 -19.21
N ASP A 241 -1.53 -6.19 -18.41
CA ASP A 241 -2.68 -5.32 -18.19
C ASP A 241 -2.26 -4.03 -17.46
N ALA A 242 -1.29 -4.13 -16.54
CA ALA A 242 -0.74 -2.98 -15.83
C ALA A 242 0.00 -2.01 -16.76
N ARG A 243 0.82 -2.51 -17.68
CA ARG A 243 1.49 -1.69 -18.70
C ARG A 243 0.48 -0.99 -19.61
N SER A 244 -0.56 -1.71 -20.04
CA SER A 244 -1.62 -1.15 -20.87
C SER A 244 -2.42 -0.06 -20.14
N LEU A 245 -2.76 -0.30 -18.88
CA LEU A 245 -3.45 0.69 -18.05
C LEU A 245 -2.57 1.91 -17.75
N HIS A 246 -1.28 1.69 -17.49
CA HIS A 246 -0.31 2.76 -17.29
C HIS A 246 -0.24 3.68 -18.50
N ALA A 247 -0.05 3.13 -19.70
CA ALA A 247 0.03 3.92 -20.93
C ALA A 247 -1.20 4.81 -21.15
N GLN A 248 -2.40 4.25 -20.97
CA GLN A 248 -3.66 4.99 -21.11
C GLN A 248 -3.81 6.07 -20.03
N LEU A 249 -3.47 5.76 -18.78
CA LEU A 249 -3.59 6.71 -17.68
C LEU A 249 -2.55 7.84 -17.77
N SER A 250 -1.33 7.56 -18.26
CA SER A 250 -0.32 8.59 -18.55
C SER A 250 -0.83 9.61 -19.58
N GLU A 251 -1.47 9.15 -20.64
CA GLU A 251 -2.02 10.02 -21.70
C GLU A 251 -3.13 10.93 -21.16
N ILE A 252 -4.00 10.38 -20.29
CA ILE A 252 -5.17 11.10 -19.79
C ILE A 252 -4.82 12.08 -18.66
N LEU A 253 -3.85 11.74 -17.81
CA LEU A 253 -3.51 12.53 -16.63
C LEU A 253 -2.29 13.44 -16.81
N ASN A 254 -1.37 13.11 -17.73
CA ASN A 254 -0.05 13.75 -17.85
C ASN A 254 0.64 13.95 -16.47
N PRO A 255 0.83 12.87 -15.68
CA PRO A 255 1.33 12.98 -14.32
C PRO A 255 2.81 13.38 -14.27
N GLU A 256 3.19 14.15 -13.27
CA GLU A 256 4.60 14.51 -13.01
C GLU A 256 5.43 13.30 -12.57
N GLU A 257 4.77 12.32 -11.95
CA GLU A 257 5.40 11.12 -11.45
C GLU A 257 4.43 9.95 -11.62
N MET A 258 4.90 8.88 -12.27
CA MET A 258 4.10 7.69 -12.46
C MET A 258 4.87 6.39 -12.30
N HIS A 259 4.29 5.44 -11.56
CA HIS A 259 4.91 4.13 -11.27
C HIS A 259 4.02 2.96 -11.66
N ILE A 260 4.62 1.83 -11.98
CA ILE A 260 3.95 0.51 -11.98
C ILE A 260 4.58 -0.32 -10.87
N VAL A 261 3.76 -0.88 -9.98
CA VAL A 261 4.24 -1.71 -8.88
C VAL A 261 3.44 -3.00 -8.77
N GLU A 262 4.16 -4.09 -8.48
CA GLU A 262 3.54 -5.39 -8.22
C GLU A 262 3.28 -5.55 -6.72
N LEU A 263 2.07 -6.00 -6.40
CA LEU A 263 1.63 -6.27 -5.03
C LEU A 263 2.36 -7.50 -4.50
N SER A 264 2.98 -7.34 -3.34
CA SER A 264 3.68 -8.41 -2.63
C SER A 264 2.75 -9.53 -2.16
N PRO A 265 3.32 -10.68 -1.75
CA PRO A 265 2.59 -11.79 -1.17
C PRO A 265 1.55 -11.42 -0.11
N VAL A 266 1.85 -10.49 0.80
CA VAL A 266 0.92 -10.14 1.88
C VAL A 266 -0.36 -9.49 1.37
N VAL A 267 -0.30 -8.45 0.54
CA VAL A 267 -1.54 -7.89 -0.05
C VAL A 267 -2.14 -8.85 -1.07
N GLY A 268 -1.30 -9.53 -1.86
CA GLY A 268 -1.69 -10.54 -2.84
C GLY A 268 -2.56 -11.67 -2.24
N ALA A 269 -2.30 -12.07 -0.99
CA ALA A 269 -3.10 -13.07 -0.28
C ALA A 269 -4.55 -12.61 -0.01
N HIS A 270 -4.79 -11.29 0.05
CA HIS A 270 -6.12 -10.70 0.27
C HIS A 270 -6.80 -10.25 -1.01
N VAL A 271 -6.07 -9.72 -2.00
CA VAL A 271 -6.69 -9.25 -3.26
C VAL A 271 -6.75 -10.32 -4.35
N GLY A 272 -5.92 -11.36 -4.22
CA GLY A 272 -5.80 -12.43 -5.20
C GLY A 272 -5.03 -12.04 -6.47
N PRO A 273 -4.69 -13.02 -7.33
CA PRO A 273 -4.04 -12.75 -8.61
C PRO A 273 -4.99 -12.00 -9.54
N LYS A 274 -4.41 -11.31 -10.52
CA LYS A 274 -5.09 -10.44 -11.50
C LYS A 274 -5.79 -9.21 -10.93
N ALA A 275 -5.60 -8.91 -9.64
CA ALA A 275 -5.95 -7.61 -9.11
C ALA A 275 -5.20 -6.52 -9.87
N LEU A 276 -5.88 -5.43 -10.17
CA LEU A 276 -5.33 -4.30 -10.91
C LEU A 276 -6.00 -3.02 -10.42
N GLY A 277 -5.21 -1.96 -10.23
CA GLY A 277 -5.73 -0.72 -9.69
C GLY A 277 -4.91 0.50 -10.08
N VAL A 278 -5.47 1.66 -9.79
CA VAL A 278 -4.88 2.97 -9.96
C VAL A 278 -4.84 3.68 -8.61
N VAL A 279 -3.72 4.35 -8.36
CA VAL A 279 -3.51 5.23 -7.22
C VAL A 279 -3.25 6.61 -7.79
N PHE A 280 -3.84 7.66 -7.23
CA PHE A 280 -3.54 9.02 -7.67
C PHE A 280 -3.90 10.08 -6.63
N TYR A 281 -3.21 11.21 -6.72
CA TYR A 281 -3.52 12.45 -6.01
C TYR A 281 -2.91 13.64 -6.77
N ALA A 282 -3.29 14.85 -6.39
CA ALA A 282 -2.61 16.08 -6.80
C ALA A 282 -1.98 16.71 -5.54
N ALA A 283 -0.70 17.07 -5.65
CA ALA A 283 0.06 17.73 -4.58
C ALA A 283 -0.25 19.23 -4.47
#